data_AF-A0A9C9H020-F1
#
_entry.id   AF-A0A9C9H020-F1
#
_cell.length_a   1.000
_cell.length_b   1.000
_cell.length_c   1.000
_cell.angle_alpha   90.00
_cell.angle_beta   90.00
_cell.angle_gamma   90.00
#
_symmetry.space_group_name_H-M   'P 1'
#
loop_
_entity.id
_entity.type
_entity.pdbx_description
1 polymer ?
#
loop_
_entity_poly.entity_id
_entity_poly.type
_entity_poly.pdbx_seq_one_letter_code
_entity_poly.pdbx_strand_id
1 'polypeptide(L)'
;MFERPRSGERAILVHVDFPGESEPEDLLEFTDLARSAGAEPVATVTASRNAPDSKFYVGSGKAEEIRDLLLAEEAELVIFNHELSPSQERNLEKLFCARVLDRTGLILDIFAQRARSFE
;
A
#
# COMPACT_ATOMS: atom_id res chain seq x y z
N MET A 1 13.91 9.26 7.11
CA MET A 1 14.26 8.57 5.86
C MET A 1 13.89 7.14 6.10
N PHE A 2 12.79 6.65 5.51
CA PHE A 2 12.39 5.26 5.69
C PHE A 2 13.42 4.39 4.96
N GLU A 3 13.98 3.42 5.66
CA GLU A 3 14.94 2.47 5.10
C GLU A 3 14.27 1.59 4.05
N ARG A 4 15.08 0.99 3.17
CA ARG A 4 14.61 0.04 2.15
C ARG A 4 13.96 -1.18 2.82
N PRO A 5 12.99 -1.83 2.14
CA PRO A 5 12.27 -2.94 2.72
C PRO A 5 13.24 -4.04 3.13
N ARG A 6 13.18 -4.44 4.40
CA ARG A 6 13.70 -5.73 4.83
C ARG A 6 12.72 -6.80 4.33
N SER A 7 13.25 -7.91 3.83
CA SER A 7 12.41 -9.05 3.46
C SER A 7 11.59 -9.50 4.68
N GLY A 8 10.28 -9.68 4.53
CA GLY A 8 9.36 -10.05 5.61
C GLY A 8 8.70 -8.89 6.34
N GLU A 9 8.65 -7.69 5.76
CA GLU A 9 7.87 -6.58 6.33
C GLU A 9 6.37 -6.89 6.28
N ARG A 10 5.73 -6.95 7.45
CA ARG A 10 4.27 -7.15 7.58
C ARG A 10 3.55 -5.95 6.97
N ALA A 11 2.66 -6.24 6.01
CA ALA A 11 2.04 -5.24 5.17
C ALA A 11 0.51 -5.29 5.18
N ILE A 12 -0.10 -4.11 5.22
CA ILE A 12 -1.53 -3.93 4.94
C ILE A 12 -1.68 -3.51 3.48
N LEU A 13 -2.46 -4.26 2.72
CA LEU A 13 -2.79 -3.95 1.33
C LEU A 13 -4.04 -3.08 1.28
N VAL A 14 -4.04 -2.05 0.45
CA VAL A 14 -5.17 -1.10 0.34
C VAL A 14 -5.56 -0.93 -1.12
N HIS A 15 -6.83 -1.16 -1.42
CA HIS A 15 -7.42 -0.92 -2.75
C HIS A 15 -8.70 -0.08 -2.62
N VAL A 16 -8.94 0.79 -3.59
CA VAL A 16 -10.11 1.67 -3.63
C VAL A 16 -10.82 1.50 -4.96
N ASP A 17 -12.06 1.01 -4.90
CA ASP A 17 -12.94 0.91 -6.06
C ASP A 17 -13.51 2.29 -6.42
N PHE A 18 -13.36 2.68 -7.69
CA PHE A 18 -14.00 3.86 -8.25
C PHE A 18 -15.11 3.49 -9.26
N PRO A 19 -16.21 4.26 -9.31
CA PRO A 19 -17.28 4.02 -10.28
C PRO A 19 -16.76 4.18 -11.70
N GLY A 20 -17.00 3.17 -12.54
CA GLY A 20 -16.61 3.19 -13.95
C GLY A 20 -15.25 2.54 -14.25
N GLU A 21 -14.57 1.97 -13.26
CA GLU A 21 -13.47 1.03 -13.53
C GLU A 21 -14.06 -0.24 -14.17
N SER A 22 -13.58 -0.54 -15.38
CA SER A 22 -14.21 -1.49 -16.31
C SER A 22 -14.09 -2.96 -15.89
N GLU A 23 -13.18 -3.28 -14.98
CA GLU A 23 -12.98 -4.61 -14.43
C GLU A 23 -12.65 -4.51 -12.93
N PRO A 24 -13.22 -5.36 -12.07
CA PRO A 24 -12.78 -5.46 -10.68
C PRO A 24 -11.31 -5.87 -10.69
N GLU A 25 -10.47 -5.11 -9.97
CA GLU A 25 -9.05 -5.42 -9.94
C GLU A 25 -8.81 -6.76 -9.23
N ASP A 26 -7.93 -7.59 -9.81
CA ASP A 26 -7.61 -8.89 -9.24
C ASP A 26 -6.72 -8.70 -8.00
N LEU A 27 -7.36 -8.67 -6.83
CA LEU A 27 -6.69 -8.52 -5.54
C LEU A 27 -5.70 -9.67 -5.26
N LEU A 28 -5.84 -10.82 -5.91
CA LEU A 28 -4.86 -11.91 -5.80
C LEU A 28 -3.57 -11.51 -6.52
N GLU A 29 -3.67 -10.95 -7.72
CA GLU A 29 -2.50 -10.42 -8.45
C GLU A 29 -1.78 -9.34 -7.62
N PHE A 30 -2.53 -8.40 -7.04
CA PHE A 30 -1.95 -7.38 -6.18
C PHE A 30 -1.23 -7.97 -4.96
N THR A 31 -1.81 -9.00 -4.34
CA THR A 31 -1.19 -9.72 -3.22
C THR A 31 0.11 -10.41 -3.64
N ASP A 32 0.13 -11.03 -4.82
CA ASP A 32 1.32 -11.70 -5.36
C ASP A 32 2.41 -10.71 -5.78
N LEU A 33 2.05 -9.51 -6.27
CA LEU A 33 2.98 -8.42 -6.51
C LEU A 33 3.64 -7.95 -5.21
N ALA A 34 2.86 -7.73 -4.14
CA ALA A 34 3.39 -7.36 -2.83
C ALA A 34 4.38 -8.41 -2.28
N ARG A 35 4.03 -9.70 -2.40
CA ARG A 35 4.92 -10.81 -2.02
C ARG A 35 6.19 -10.86 -2.87
N SER A 36 6.08 -10.58 -4.16
CA SER A 36 7.22 -10.50 -5.08
C SER A 36 8.16 -9.34 -4.75
N ALA A 37 7.67 -8.31 -4.05
CA ALA A 37 8.45 -7.23 -3.48
C ALA A 37 8.98 -7.54 -2.07
N GLY A 38 8.88 -8.78 -1.60
CA GLY A 38 9.39 -9.21 -0.30
C GLY A 38 8.55 -8.77 0.91
N ALA A 39 7.34 -8.23 0.70
CA ALA A 39 6.40 -7.93 1.77
C ALA A 39 5.67 -9.21 2.24
N GLU A 40 5.17 -9.19 3.46
CA GLU A 40 4.29 -10.20 4.03
C GLU A 40 2.88 -9.60 4.23
N PRO A 41 1.97 -9.74 3.26
CA PRO A 41 0.59 -9.25 3.42
C PRO A 41 -0.12 -9.96 4.57
N VAL A 42 -0.54 -9.20 5.57
CA VAL A 42 -1.28 -9.71 6.75
C VAL A 42 -2.76 -9.37 6.71
N ALA A 43 -3.15 -8.32 5.99
CA ALA A 43 -4.55 -8.01 5.70
C ALA A 43 -4.70 -7.20 4.41
N THR A 44 -5.91 -7.26 3.84
CA THR A 44 -6.31 -6.45 2.68
C THR A 44 -7.55 -5.63 3.03
N VAL A 45 -7.46 -4.33 2.80
CA VAL A 45 -8.53 -3.35 3.02
C VAL A 45 -9.03 -2.86 1.67
N THR A 46 -10.33 -2.99 1.44
CA THR A 46 -11.02 -2.39 0.31
C THR A 46 -11.90 -1.22 0.76
N ALA A 47 -12.02 -0.20 -0.09
CA ALA A 47 -12.90 0.93 0.11
C ALA A 47 -13.55 1.32 -1.21
N SER A 48 -14.73 1.92 -1.19
CA SER A 48 -15.38 2.41 -2.42
C SER A 48 -15.59 3.92 -2.33
N ARG A 49 -15.23 4.66 -3.38
CA ARG A 49 -15.34 6.12 -3.43
C ARG A 49 -15.66 6.62 -4.82
N ASN A 50 -16.30 7.78 -4.93
CA ASN A 50 -16.53 8.43 -6.23
C ASN A 50 -15.25 9.08 -6.81
N ALA A 51 -14.34 9.50 -5.93
CA ALA A 51 -13.07 10.14 -6.28
C ALA A 51 -12.08 10.03 -5.10
N PRO A 52 -10.76 10.08 -5.37
CA PRO A 52 -9.76 10.03 -4.32
C PRO A 52 -9.85 11.26 -3.42
N ASP A 53 -9.68 11.04 -2.12
CA ASP A 53 -9.54 12.13 -1.16
C ASP A 53 -8.19 12.84 -1.33
N SER A 54 -8.18 14.17 -1.37
CA SER A 54 -6.97 14.96 -1.61
C SER A 54 -5.91 14.84 -0.50
N LYS A 55 -6.32 14.44 0.72
CA LYS A 55 -5.43 14.33 1.87
C LYS A 55 -4.93 12.91 2.08
N PHE A 56 -5.82 11.92 2.00
CA PHE A 56 -5.53 10.53 2.41
C PHE A 56 -5.90 9.48 1.37
N TYR A 57 -6.35 9.86 0.16
CA TYR A 57 -6.83 8.95 -0.90
C TYR A 57 -8.11 8.17 -0.54
N VAL A 58 -8.08 7.36 0.53
CA VAL A 58 -9.22 6.61 1.10
C VAL A 58 -10.18 7.47 1.94
N GLY A 59 -9.77 8.68 2.32
CA GLY A 59 -10.50 9.58 3.23
C GLY A 59 -10.20 9.31 4.71
N SER A 60 -10.53 10.26 5.57
CA SER A 60 -10.09 10.26 6.99
C SER A 60 -10.58 9.06 7.79
N GLY A 61 -11.88 8.74 7.74
CA GLY A 61 -12.44 7.64 8.53
C GLY A 61 -11.77 6.30 8.23
N LYS A 62 -11.65 5.98 6.94
CA LYS A 62 -10.98 4.74 6.51
C LYS A 62 -9.49 4.74 6.80
N ALA A 63 -8.82 5.90 6.73
CA ALA A 63 -7.42 6.01 7.09
C ALA A 63 -7.21 5.72 8.60
N GLU A 64 -8.08 6.23 9.47
CA GLU A 64 -8.04 5.90 10.90
C GLU A 64 -8.26 4.39 11.14
N GLU A 65 -9.21 3.76 10.44
CA GLU A 65 -9.41 2.30 10.51
C GLU A 65 -8.16 1.51 10.08
N ILE A 66 -7.48 1.94 9.01
CA ILE A 66 -6.23 1.32 8.55
C ILE A 66 -5.12 1.50 9.58
N ARG A 67 -5.03 2.67 10.23
CA ARG A 67 -4.06 2.89 11.32
C ARG A 67 -4.31 1.92 12.48
N ASP A 68 -5.55 1.76 12.88
CA ASP A 68 -5.89 0.87 14.00
C ASP A 68 -5.61 -0.59 13.63
N LEU A 69 -5.83 -0.97 12.37
CA LEU A 69 -5.47 -2.28 11.84
C LEU A 69 -3.95 -2.50 11.80
N LEU A 70 -3.16 -1.50 11.40
CA LEU A 70 -1.68 -1.57 11.45
C LEU A 70 -1.18 -1.87 12.85
N LEU A 71 -1.77 -1.24 13.87
CA LEU A 71 -1.42 -1.49 15.27
C LEU A 71 -1.82 -2.90 15.72
N ALA A 72 -3.02 -3.35 15.36
CA ALA A 72 -3.53 -4.67 15.72
C ALA A 72 -2.71 -5.79 15.06
N GLU A 73 -2.30 -5.58 13.82
CA GLU A 73 -1.52 -6.52 13.02
C GLU A 73 -0.02 -6.27 13.11
N GLU A 74 0.46 -5.42 14.04
CA GLU A 74 1.87 -5.03 14.20
C GLU A 74 2.61 -4.86 12.86
N ALA A 75 1.94 -4.22 11.90
CA ALA A 75 2.40 -4.04 10.54
C ALA A 75 3.09 -2.68 10.40
N GLU A 76 4.17 -2.64 9.63
CA GLU A 76 5.03 -1.46 9.47
C GLU A 76 5.04 -0.90 8.04
N LEU A 77 4.27 -1.55 7.15
CA LEU A 77 4.14 -1.19 5.75
C LEU A 77 2.66 -1.13 5.34
N VAL A 78 2.29 -0.09 4.59
CA VAL A 78 1.02 -0.02 3.87
C VAL A 78 1.32 0.09 2.38
N ILE A 79 0.68 -0.76 1.58
CA ILE A 79 0.83 -0.76 0.12
C ILE A 79 -0.51 -0.39 -0.50
N PHE A 80 -0.55 0.71 -1.23
CA PHE A 80 -1.71 1.14 -2.00
C PHE A 80 -1.63 0.59 -3.42
N ASN A 81 -2.72 0.00 -3.91
CA ASN A 81 -2.83 -0.48 -5.30
C ASN A 81 -3.04 0.65 -6.33
N HIS A 82 -2.86 1.90 -5.92
CA HIS A 82 -3.04 3.08 -6.75
C HIS A 82 -1.87 4.02 -6.56
N GLU A 83 -1.66 4.91 -7.53
CA GLU A 83 -0.69 5.99 -7.42
C GLU A 83 -1.15 7.01 -6.38
N LEU A 84 -0.20 7.45 -5.55
CA LEU A 84 -0.43 8.51 -4.56
C LEU A 84 0.31 9.76 -4.99
N SER A 85 -0.31 10.92 -4.76
CA SER A 85 0.44 12.18 -4.81
C SER A 85 1.45 12.22 -3.66
N PRO A 86 2.58 12.94 -3.81
CA PRO A 86 3.56 13.09 -2.74
C PRO A 86 3.00 13.69 -1.45
N SER A 87 1.91 14.47 -1.54
CA SER A 87 1.21 14.98 -0.36
C SER A 87 0.38 13.91 0.33
N GLN A 88 -0.31 13.05 -0.41
CA GLN A 88 -1.12 11.97 0.17
C GLN A 88 -0.22 10.97 0.89
N GLU A 89 0.85 10.52 0.24
CA GLU A 89 1.82 9.59 0.80
C GLU A 89 2.39 10.12 2.13
N ARG A 90 2.95 11.34 2.13
CA ARG A 90 3.48 11.97 3.36
C ARG A 90 2.44 12.15 4.46
N ASN A 91 1.18 12.38 4.12
CA ASN A 91 0.11 12.52 5.11
C ASN A 91 -0.25 11.16 5.72
N LEU A 92 -0.31 10.12 4.89
CA LEU A 92 -0.58 8.74 5.29
C LEU A 92 0.56 8.21 6.16
N GLU A 93 1.82 8.37 5.76
CA GLU A 93 3.00 7.98 6.57
C GLU A 93 2.97 8.62 7.96
N LYS A 94 2.61 9.91 8.04
CA LYS A 94 2.48 10.62 9.32
C LYS A 94 1.33 10.09 10.17
N LEU A 95 0.20 9.73 9.55
CA LEU A 95 -0.96 9.22 10.26
C LEU A 95 -0.70 7.80 10.77
N PHE A 96 -0.09 6.98 9.93
CA PHE A 96 0.17 5.57 10.19
C PHE A 96 1.40 5.33 11.05
N CYS A 97 2.32 6.30 11.11
CA CYS A 97 3.65 6.11 11.68
C CYS A 97 4.38 4.89 11.07
N ALA A 98 4.08 4.60 9.80
CA ALA A 98 4.51 3.44 9.05
C ALA A 98 4.92 3.87 7.64
N ARG A 99 5.71 3.04 6.95
CA ARG A 99 6.07 3.31 5.56
C ARG A 99 4.85 3.11 4.67
N VAL A 100 4.71 3.97 3.67
CA VAL A 100 3.66 3.84 2.65
C VAL A 100 4.32 3.64 1.30
N LEU A 101 3.85 2.64 0.55
CA LEU A 101 4.17 2.47 -0.86
C LEU A 101 2.91 2.67 -1.67
N ASP A 102 3.03 3.41 -2.76
CA ASP A 102 2.03 3.43 -3.81
C ASP A 102 2.34 2.39 -4.88
N ARG A 103 1.49 2.29 -5.90
CA ARG A 103 1.67 1.30 -6.97
C ARG A 103 3.02 1.46 -7.69
N THR A 104 3.43 2.69 -7.98
CA THR A 104 4.70 2.95 -8.66
C THR A 104 5.89 2.54 -7.79
N GLY A 105 5.86 2.87 -6.50
CA GLY A 105 6.86 2.46 -5.52
C GLY A 105 7.00 0.94 -5.41
N LEU A 106 5.87 0.21 -5.37
CA LEU A 106 5.87 -1.25 -5.36
C LEU A 106 6.58 -1.84 -6.58
N ILE A 107 6.24 -1.36 -7.78
CA ILE A 107 6.84 -1.85 -9.02
C ILE A 107 8.35 -1.58 -9.06
N LEU A 108 8.79 -0.40 -8.60
CA LEU A 108 10.20 -0.05 -8.51
C LEU A 108 10.95 -0.96 -7.52
N ASP A 109 10.35 -1.29 -6.38
CA ASP A 109 10.93 -2.19 -5.38
C ASP A 109 11.12 -3.61 -5.94
N ILE A 110 10.16 -4.13 -6.71
CA ILE A 110 10.28 -5.43 -7.38
C ILE A 110 11.48 -5.43 -8.34
N PHE A 111 11.63 -4.39 -9.16
CA PHE A 111 12.78 -4.28 -10.07
C PHE A 111 14.11 -4.19 -9.34
N ALA A 112 14.16 -3.41 -8.24
CA ALA A 112 15.36 -3.28 -7.41
C ALA A 112 15.75 -4.60 -6.73
N GLN A 113 14.79 -5.45 -6.38
CA GLN A 113 15.07 -6.79 -5.86
C GLN A 113 15.62 -7.73 -6.94
N ARG A 114 14.99 -7.75 -8.13
CA ARG A 114 15.46 -8.59 -9.24
C ARG A 114 16.87 -8.22 -9.68
N ALA A 115 17.21 -6.93 -9.72
CA ALA A 115 18.55 -6.49 -10.09
C ALA A 115 19.66 -7.06 -9.17
N ARG A 116 19.35 -7.39 -7.91
CA ARG A 116 20.32 -7.97 -6.96
C ARG A 116 20.47 -9.48 -7.07
N SER A 117 19.44 -10.18 -7.52
CA SER A 117 19.49 -11.65 -7.66
C SER A 117 20.27 -12.13 -8.89
N PHE A 118 20.64 -11.22 -9.80
CA PHE A 118 21.42 -11.50 -11.01
C PHE A 118 22.92 -11.20 -10.87
N GLU A 119 23.38 -10.84 -9.66
CA GLU A 119 24.80 -10.69 -9.29
C GLU A 119 25.31 -11.96 -8.60
#